data_AF-A0A4S8LZJ9-F1
#
_entry.id   AF-A0A4S8LZJ9-F1
#
_cell.length_a   1.000
_cell.length_b   1.000
_cell.length_c   1.000
_cell.angle_alpha   90.00
_cell.angle_beta   90.00
_cell.angle_gamma   90.00
#
_symmetry.space_group_name_H-M   'P 1'
#
loop_
_entity.id
_entity.type
_entity.pdbx_description
1 polymer ?
#
loop_
_entity_poly.entity_id
_entity_poly.type
_entity_poly.pdbx_seq_one_letter_code
_entity_poly.pdbx_strand_id
1 'polypeptide(L)'
;SIRKIKTKKIPERQRTRSNLNLVKMQINALFNYTPTDAAIWKSIRSKDLERKTRYFLWMVANDAYMTGSHWLRANYTDEIKERATCQHDHKLEDITHILVNCESIGQELIWNLAGSLWSKKNSKIEWERPGLGVIIGAGLANISSQTGKRKSGDERLYKILIAESSYLAWKLRCERVIQNNNTPFTEQEVENRWNYMMNERLQLDRRMTSLNFGKKRVSPKLVKATWKGLLRPPEDFLPDDWVTNTGVLVGIESDLRRQTGPRGR
;
A
#
# COMPACT_ATOMS: atom_id res chain seq x y z
N SER A 1 -17.11 -39.03 4.72
CA SER A 1 -16.71 -37.66 5.09
C SER A 1 -15.65 -37.14 4.14
N ILE A 2 -15.82 -35.92 3.62
CA ILE A 2 -15.02 -35.21 2.59
C ILE A 2 -13.53 -34.97 2.99
N ARG A 3 -13.08 -35.54 4.10
CA ARG A 3 -11.70 -35.44 4.61
C ARG A 3 -10.88 -36.65 4.18
N LYS A 4 -10.36 -36.64 2.95
CA LYS A 4 -9.13 -37.34 2.49
C LYS A 4 -8.89 -37.11 0.99
N ILE A 5 -8.89 -35.84 0.56
CA ILE A 5 -8.26 -35.49 -0.72
C ILE A 5 -6.76 -35.39 -0.42
N LYS A 6 -6.00 -36.41 -0.85
CA LYS A 6 -4.54 -36.34 -0.91
C LYS A 6 -4.17 -35.07 -1.68
N THR A 7 -3.56 -34.11 -1.01
CA THR A 7 -2.94 -32.95 -1.64
C THR A 7 -1.83 -33.46 -2.55
N LYS A 8 -2.15 -33.64 -3.84
CA LYS A 8 -1.11 -33.66 -4.88
C LYS A 8 -0.23 -32.45 -4.60
N LYS A 9 1.10 -32.63 -4.47
CA LYS A 9 2.06 -31.53 -4.44
C LYS A 9 1.83 -30.73 -5.71
N ILE A 10 1.09 -29.63 -5.61
CA ILE A 10 0.93 -28.70 -6.70
C ILE A 10 2.34 -28.17 -6.98
N PRO A 11 2.86 -28.31 -8.20
CA PRO A 11 4.20 -27.84 -8.53
C PRO A 11 4.30 -26.37 -8.17
N GLU A 12 5.39 -26.03 -7.52
CA GLU A 12 5.61 -24.68 -7.06
C GLU A 12 5.74 -23.73 -8.24
N ARG A 13 4.93 -22.66 -8.25
CA ARG A 13 4.96 -21.67 -9.31
C ARG A 13 6.25 -20.86 -9.22
N GLN A 14 7.11 -20.97 -10.21
CA GLN A 14 8.41 -20.30 -10.27
C GLN A 14 8.30 -18.79 -9.98
N ARG A 15 7.31 -18.10 -10.57
CA ARG A 15 7.11 -16.65 -10.37
C ARG A 15 6.75 -16.30 -8.93
N THR A 16 5.90 -17.11 -8.28
CA THR A 16 5.60 -16.95 -6.85
C THR A 16 6.85 -17.11 -6.00
N ARG A 17 7.66 -18.14 -6.27
CA ARG A 17 8.93 -18.36 -5.57
C ARG A 17 9.89 -17.17 -5.74
N SER A 18 10.02 -16.64 -6.96
CA SER A 18 10.82 -15.44 -7.24
C SER A 18 10.33 -14.23 -6.44
N ASN A 19 9.02 -13.97 -6.41
CA ASN A 19 8.45 -12.86 -5.64
C ASN A 19 8.68 -13.02 -4.13
N LEU A 20 8.55 -14.22 -3.57
CA LEU A 20 8.85 -14.48 -2.15
C LEU A 20 10.34 -14.27 -1.82
N ASN A 21 11.24 -14.64 -2.74
CA ASN A 21 12.67 -14.37 -2.56
C ASN A 21 12.97 -12.88 -2.64
N LEU A 22 12.30 -12.14 -3.52
CA LEU A 22 12.41 -10.68 -3.60
C LEU A 22 11.95 -10.00 -2.30
N VAL A 23 10.85 -10.47 -1.70
CA VAL A 23 10.39 -10.02 -0.37
C VAL A 23 11.47 -10.27 0.67
N LYS A 24 12.03 -11.47 0.74
CA LYS A 24 13.09 -11.80 1.72
C LYS A 24 14.28 -10.86 1.62
N MET A 25 14.76 -10.64 0.40
CA MET A 25 15.91 -9.77 0.13
C MET A 25 15.62 -8.32 0.55
N GLN A 26 14.51 -7.74 0.11
CA GLN A 26 14.21 -6.34 0.39
C GLN A 26 13.81 -6.08 1.85
N ILE A 27 13.12 -7.02 2.50
CA ILE A 27 12.81 -6.93 3.94
C ILE A 27 14.08 -7.07 4.79
N ASN A 28 15.04 -7.92 4.37
CA ASN A 28 16.33 -8.00 5.04
C ASN A 28 17.12 -6.70 4.90
N ALA A 29 17.19 -6.13 3.70
CA ALA A 29 17.86 -4.85 3.47
C ALA A 29 17.27 -3.72 4.34
N LEU A 30 15.93 -3.67 4.45
CA LEU A 30 15.25 -2.56 5.12
C LEU A 30 15.15 -2.72 6.65
N PHE A 31 14.92 -3.94 7.14
CA PHE A 31 14.61 -4.21 8.54
C PHE A 31 15.61 -5.15 9.23
N ASN A 32 16.69 -5.53 8.54
CA ASN A 32 17.77 -6.37 9.05
C ASN A 32 17.31 -7.75 9.57
N TYR A 33 16.32 -8.37 8.91
CA TYR A 33 15.93 -9.74 9.19
C TYR A 33 15.32 -10.42 7.96
N THR A 34 15.45 -11.75 7.86
CA THR A 34 14.90 -12.51 6.74
C THR A 34 13.61 -13.23 7.14
N PRO A 35 12.45 -12.87 6.57
CA PRO A 35 11.18 -13.52 6.88
C PRO A 35 11.09 -14.93 6.27
N THR A 36 10.32 -15.82 6.89
CA THR A 36 9.93 -17.11 6.27
C THR A 36 8.78 -16.92 5.30
N ASP A 37 8.59 -17.84 4.35
CA ASP A 37 7.43 -17.83 3.44
C ASP A 37 6.12 -17.79 4.21
N ALA A 38 6.02 -18.56 5.30
CA ALA A 38 4.85 -18.58 6.18
C ALA A 38 4.61 -17.21 6.83
N ALA A 39 5.67 -16.49 7.22
CA ALA A 39 5.56 -15.14 7.75
C ALA A 39 5.07 -14.15 6.68
N ILE A 40 5.55 -14.25 5.43
CA ILE A 40 5.08 -13.44 4.31
C ILE A 40 3.57 -13.65 4.07
N TRP A 41 3.13 -14.91 3.94
CA TRP A 41 1.70 -15.19 3.74
C TRP A 41 0.82 -14.81 4.94
N LYS A 42 1.37 -14.87 6.15
CA LYS A 42 0.67 -14.41 7.37
C LYS A 42 0.56 -12.88 7.38
N SER A 43 1.59 -12.16 6.93
CA SER A 43 1.62 -10.70 6.97
C SER A 43 0.61 -10.08 5.99
N ILE A 44 0.44 -10.65 4.79
CA ILE A 44 -0.62 -10.28 3.84
C ILE A 44 -2.01 -10.43 4.47
N ARG A 45 -2.18 -11.37 5.40
CA ARG A 45 -3.45 -11.61 6.11
C ARG A 45 -3.67 -10.70 7.31
N SER A 46 -2.86 -9.66 7.50
CA SER A 46 -2.97 -8.76 8.64
C SER A 46 -4.38 -8.14 8.76
N LYS A 47 -4.91 -8.08 9.98
CA LYS A 47 -6.18 -7.40 10.29
C LYS A 47 -6.14 -5.89 10.05
N ASP A 48 -4.93 -5.34 9.93
CA ASP A 48 -4.73 -3.93 9.62
C ASP A 48 -4.96 -3.62 8.14
N LEU A 49 -5.15 -4.62 7.28
CA LEU A 49 -5.40 -4.43 5.85
C LEU A 49 -6.84 -4.75 5.51
N GLU A 50 -7.46 -3.99 4.61
CA GLU A 50 -8.78 -4.31 4.09
C GLU A 50 -8.78 -5.61 3.28
N ARG A 51 -9.91 -6.31 3.22
CA ARG A 51 -10.03 -7.59 2.48
C ARG A 51 -9.59 -7.47 1.01
N LYS A 52 -9.97 -6.37 0.35
CA LYS A 52 -9.62 -6.07 -1.04
C LYS A 52 -8.09 -5.93 -1.21
N THR A 53 -7.44 -5.21 -0.31
CA THR A 53 -5.99 -4.99 -0.30
C THR A 53 -5.23 -6.29 -0.01
N ARG A 54 -5.72 -7.13 0.90
CA ARG A 54 -5.15 -8.47 1.15
C ARG A 54 -5.22 -9.38 -0.07
N TYR A 55 -6.37 -9.39 -0.75
CA TYR A 55 -6.55 -10.17 -1.98
C TYR A 55 -5.63 -9.65 -3.08
N PHE A 56 -5.54 -8.33 -3.23
CA PHE A 56 -4.62 -7.69 -4.16
C PHE A 56 -3.17 -8.10 -3.91
N LEU A 57 -2.65 -7.94 -2.69
CA LEU A 57 -1.27 -8.33 -2.35
C LEU A 57 -1.02 -9.82 -2.57
N TRP A 58 -2.01 -10.67 -2.28
CA TRP A 58 -1.93 -12.09 -2.57
C TRP A 58 -1.82 -12.36 -4.08
N MET A 59 -2.62 -11.69 -4.91
CA MET A 59 -2.56 -11.80 -6.37
C MET A 59 -1.21 -11.32 -6.92
N VAL A 60 -0.69 -10.21 -6.40
CA VAL A 60 0.65 -9.68 -6.75
C VAL A 60 1.74 -10.68 -6.37
N ALA A 61 1.73 -11.20 -5.14
CA ALA A 61 2.71 -12.18 -4.68
C ALA A 61 2.71 -13.46 -5.55
N ASN A 62 1.53 -13.87 -6.03
CA ASN A 62 1.38 -15.05 -6.88
C ASN A 62 1.58 -14.77 -8.38
N ASP A 63 1.83 -13.52 -8.79
CA ASP A 63 1.84 -13.08 -10.18
C ASP A 63 0.60 -13.55 -10.97
N ALA A 64 -0.57 -13.30 -10.38
CA ALA A 64 -1.84 -13.85 -10.86
C ALA A 64 -2.68 -12.86 -11.68
N TYR A 65 -2.21 -11.64 -11.89
CA TYR A 65 -2.88 -10.67 -12.77
C TYR A 65 -2.47 -10.87 -14.23
N MET A 66 -3.39 -10.61 -15.15
CA MET A 66 -3.10 -10.59 -16.59
C MET A 66 -2.39 -9.29 -16.95
N THR A 67 -1.07 -9.28 -16.81
CA THR A 67 -0.18 -8.14 -17.09
C THR A 67 1.11 -8.60 -17.77
N GLY A 68 1.81 -7.68 -18.45
CA GLY A 68 3.10 -7.92 -19.10
C GLY A 68 3.12 -9.20 -19.95
N SER A 69 4.09 -10.07 -19.67
CA SER A 69 4.30 -11.32 -20.43
C SER A 69 3.12 -12.29 -20.44
N HIS A 70 2.12 -12.16 -19.55
CA HIS A 70 0.91 -12.99 -19.62
C HIS A 70 0.09 -12.78 -20.89
N TRP A 71 0.24 -11.62 -21.54
CA TRP A 71 -0.38 -11.29 -22.83
C TRP A 71 0.41 -11.81 -24.04
N LEU A 72 1.65 -12.28 -23.85
CA LEU A 72 2.55 -12.69 -24.95
C LEU A 72 2.45 -14.18 -25.28
N ARG A 73 1.27 -14.79 -25.11
CA ARG A 73 1.07 -16.21 -25.44
C ARG A 73 1.03 -16.38 -26.96
N ALA A 74 1.64 -17.46 -27.45
CA ALA A 74 1.76 -17.72 -28.88
C ALA A 74 0.41 -17.80 -29.60
N ASN A 75 -0.63 -18.26 -28.92
CA ASN A 75 -1.98 -18.41 -29.46
C ASN A 75 -2.85 -17.14 -29.38
N TYR A 76 -2.32 -16.02 -28.88
CA TYR A 76 -3.04 -14.74 -28.88
C TYR A 76 -2.81 -13.98 -30.19
N THR A 77 -3.81 -13.21 -30.60
CA THR A 77 -3.70 -12.27 -31.74
C THR A 77 -2.75 -11.12 -31.39
N ASP A 78 -2.23 -10.43 -32.39
CA ASP A 78 -1.29 -9.33 -32.15
C ASP A 78 -1.94 -8.16 -31.42
N GLU A 79 -3.21 -7.85 -31.72
CA GLU A 79 -4.03 -6.89 -30.97
C GLU A 79 -4.12 -7.22 -29.46
N ILE A 80 -4.20 -8.52 -29.10
CA ILE A 80 -4.20 -8.92 -27.68
C ILE A 80 -2.80 -8.77 -27.08
N LYS A 81 -1.73 -9.07 -27.83
CA LYS A 81 -0.35 -8.97 -27.37
C LYS A 81 0.08 -7.52 -27.13
N GLU A 82 -0.50 -6.55 -27.83
CA GLU A 82 -0.27 -5.12 -27.59
C GLU A 82 -0.55 -4.70 -26.14
N ARG A 83 -1.42 -5.45 -25.42
CA ARG A 83 -1.70 -5.22 -24.00
C ARG A 83 -0.54 -5.58 -23.07
N ALA A 84 0.54 -6.19 -23.58
CA ALA A 84 1.73 -6.51 -22.82
C ALA A 84 2.58 -5.28 -22.51
N THR A 85 2.45 -4.20 -23.28
CA THR A 85 3.31 -3.01 -23.19
C THR A 85 2.52 -1.78 -22.74
N CYS A 86 3.20 -0.91 -22.00
CA CYS A 86 2.63 0.36 -21.57
C CYS A 86 2.60 1.33 -22.75
N GLN A 87 1.48 2.00 -23.01
CA GLN A 87 1.41 2.96 -24.13
C GLN A 87 2.10 4.30 -23.85
N HIS A 88 2.57 4.54 -22.62
CA HIS A 88 3.23 5.81 -22.25
C HIS A 88 4.75 5.76 -22.39
N ASP A 89 5.36 4.63 -22.02
CA ASP A 89 6.82 4.47 -22.01
C ASP A 89 7.30 3.22 -22.76
N HIS A 90 6.37 2.48 -23.40
CA HIS A 90 6.62 1.32 -24.25
C HIS A 90 7.37 0.16 -23.59
N LYS A 91 7.50 0.18 -22.26
CA LYS A 91 8.10 -0.93 -21.48
C LYS A 91 7.08 -2.05 -21.29
N LEU A 92 7.56 -3.24 -20.93
CA LEU A 92 6.69 -4.35 -20.55
C LEU A 92 5.87 -3.95 -19.32
N GLU A 93 4.55 -3.96 -19.43
CA GLU A 93 3.63 -3.49 -18.40
C GLU A 93 3.31 -4.61 -17.40
N ASP A 94 4.33 -5.08 -16.68
CA ASP A 94 4.14 -6.02 -15.57
C ASP A 94 3.74 -5.32 -14.25
N ILE A 95 3.52 -6.09 -13.18
CA ILE A 95 3.09 -5.52 -11.90
C ILE A 95 4.14 -4.62 -11.26
N THR A 96 5.43 -4.89 -11.48
CA THR A 96 6.53 -4.05 -10.99
C THR A 96 6.51 -2.71 -11.72
N HIS A 97 6.36 -2.76 -13.04
CA HIS A 97 6.23 -1.57 -13.86
C HIS A 97 5.06 -0.70 -13.39
N ILE A 98 3.87 -1.28 -13.28
CA ILE A 98 2.65 -0.56 -12.88
C ILE A 98 2.79 0.11 -11.51
N LEU A 99 3.40 -0.57 -10.54
CA LEU A 99 3.45 -0.10 -9.16
C LEU A 99 4.69 0.73 -8.81
N VAL A 100 5.75 0.67 -9.61
CA VAL A 100 7.07 1.23 -9.23
C VAL A 100 7.73 2.04 -10.34
N ASN A 101 7.62 1.62 -11.61
CA ASN A 101 8.47 2.14 -12.70
C ASN A 101 7.73 2.91 -13.80
N CYS A 102 6.39 2.89 -13.83
CA CYS A 102 5.61 3.55 -14.88
C CYS A 102 5.83 5.06 -14.84
N GLU A 103 6.03 5.66 -16.02
CA GLU A 103 6.28 7.11 -16.20
C GLU A 103 4.99 7.92 -16.33
N SER A 104 3.84 7.26 -16.46
CA SER A 104 2.53 7.93 -16.45
C SER A 104 2.20 8.47 -15.06
N ILE A 105 1.54 9.64 -15.01
CA ILE A 105 1.08 10.27 -13.77
C ILE A 105 0.25 9.28 -12.95
N GLY A 106 0.65 9.06 -11.69
CA GLY A 106 -0.01 8.11 -10.80
C GLY A 106 0.90 7.61 -9.70
N GLN A 107 1.57 6.47 -9.94
CA GLN A 107 2.29 5.72 -8.90
C GLN A 107 3.42 6.53 -8.25
N GLU A 108 4.19 7.30 -9.03
CA GLU A 108 5.27 8.12 -8.51
C GLU A 108 4.75 9.21 -7.56
N LEU A 109 3.72 9.95 -7.98
CA LEU A 109 3.08 10.96 -7.16
C LEU A 109 2.49 10.35 -5.87
N ILE A 110 1.86 9.18 -5.97
CA ILE A 110 1.36 8.44 -4.81
C ILE A 110 2.49 8.09 -3.83
N TRP A 111 3.65 7.65 -4.31
CA TRP A 111 4.79 7.34 -3.44
C TRP A 111 5.40 8.59 -2.81
N ASN A 112 5.41 9.71 -3.54
CA ASN A 112 5.86 10.99 -3.00
C ASN A 112 4.93 11.45 -1.86
N LEU A 113 3.62 11.36 -2.05
CA LEU A 113 2.62 11.68 -1.01
C LEU A 113 2.76 10.78 0.23
N ALA A 114 2.95 9.48 0.02
CA ALA A 114 3.19 8.54 1.12
C ALA A 114 4.49 8.86 1.88
N GLY A 115 5.54 9.27 1.17
CA GLY A 115 6.81 9.70 1.76
C GLY A 115 6.70 10.99 2.55
N SER A 116 6.00 11.99 2.00
CA SER A 116 5.71 13.24 2.71
C SER A 116 4.93 13.01 4.00
N LEU A 117 4.01 12.05 4.03
CA LEU A 117 3.31 11.71 5.27
C LEU A 117 4.20 10.93 6.24
N TRP A 118 5.04 10.01 5.74
CA TRP A 118 5.95 9.23 6.57
C TRP A 118 7.02 10.08 7.25
N SER A 119 7.58 11.07 6.56
CA SER A 119 8.64 11.93 7.10
C SER A 119 8.23 12.63 8.40
N LYS A 120 6.94 12.97 8.56
CA LYS A 120 6.37 13.56 9.77
C LYS A 120 6.51 12.67 11.02
N LYS A 121 6.71 11.36 10.86
CA LYS A 121 6.95 10.45 12.00
C LYS A 121 8.32 10.61 12.64
N ASN A 122 9.28 11.24 11.97
CA ASN A 122 10.67 11.28 12.43
C ASN A 122 11.17 9.87 12.82
N SER A 123 10.87 8.90 11.95
CA SER A 123 11.28 7.51 12.13
C SER A 123 12.77 7.36 11.80
N LYS A 124 13.41 6.33 12.36
CA LYS A 124 14.76 5.92 11.94
C LYS A 124 14.79 5.28 10.56
N ILE A 125 13.65 4.73 10.14
CA ILE A 125 13.49 4.18 8.80
C ILE A 125 13.16 5.37 7.92
N GLU A 126 14.10 5.79 7.08
CA GLU A 126 13.88 6.83 6.09
C GLU A 126 12.89 6.33 5.02
N TRP A 127 12.22 7.28 4.37
CA TRP A 127 11.34 6.92 3.27
C TRP A 127 12.16 6.67 2.01
N GLU A 128 11.98 5.49 1.45
CA GLU A 128 12.43 5.17 0.10
C GLU A 128 11.23 4.67 -0.70
N ARG A 129 11.22 4.95 -2.00
CA ARG A 129 10.21 4.39 -2.91
C ARG A 129 10.26 2.86 -2.80
N PRO A 130 9.14 2.20 -2.46
CA PRO A 130 9.18 0.77 -2.20
C PRO A 130 9.32 -0.04 -3.48
N GLY A 131 10.23 -1.01 -3.47
CA GLY A 131 10.26 -2.06 -4.48
C GLY A 131 9.11 -3.06 -4.30
N LEU A 132 8.92 -3.94 -5.29
CA LEU A 132 7.84 -4.94 -5.28
C LEU A 132 7.89 -5.88 -4.06
N GLY A 133 9.10 -6.24 -3.59
CA GLY A 133 9.28 -7.06 -2.40
C GLY A 133 8.81 -6.36 -1.12
N VAL A 134 9.08 -5.06 -0.97
CA VAL A 134 8.55 -4.24 0.14
C VAL A 134 7.02 -4.12 0.04
N ILE A 135 6.46 -3.94 -1.16
CA ILE A 135 5.01 -3.86 -1.38
C ILE A 135 4.32 -5.15 -0.92
N ILE A 136 4.76 -6.31 -1.43
CA ILE A 136 4.22 -7.62 -1.04
C ILE A 136 4.45 -7.85 0.47
N GLY A 137 5.62 -7.47 0.95
CA GLY A 137 6.07 -7.60 2.33
C GLY A 137 5.58 -6.51 3.27
N ALA A 138 4.66 -5.61 2.89
CA ALA A 138 4.29 -4.44 3.69
C ALA A 138 3.89 -4.79 5.15
N GLY A 139 3.27 -5.96 5.33
CA GLY A 139 2.88 -6.48 6.65
C GLY A 139 4.02 -6.88 7.58
N LEU A 140 5.26 -6.88 7.09
CA LEU A 140 6.48 -7.33 7.78
C LEU A 140 7.31 -6.18 8.37
N ALA A 141 6.81 -4.95 8.34
CA ALA A 141 7.46 -3.81 8.95
C ALA A 141 7.88 -4.10 10.40
N ASN A 142 9.16 -3.89 10.71
CA ASN A 142 9.73 -4.07 12.04
C ASN A 142 10.51 -2.79 12.38
N ILE A 143 9.94 -1.95 13.24
CA ILE A 143 10.42 -0.59 13.49
C ILE A 143 10.59 -0.39 14.99
N SER A 144 11.76 0.07 15.38
CA SER A 144 12.15 0.29 16.78
C SER A 144 12.67 1.72 17.01
N SER A 145 12.67 2.15 18.26
CA SER A 145 13.22 3.45 18.69
C SER A 145 14.76 3.45 18.72
N GLN A 146 15.34 4.61 19.10
CA GLN A 146 16.76 4.70 19.47
C GLN A 146 17.17 3.71 20.55
N THR A 147 16.29 3.51 21.53
CA THR A 147 16.47 2.59 22.66
C THR A 147 16.08 1.14 22.36
N GLY A 148 15.83 0.78 21.09
CA GLY A 148 15.44 -0.58 20.69
C GLY A 148 13.99 -0.97 21.00
N LYS A 149 13.19 -0.07 21.57
CA LYS A 149 11.77 -0.33 21.87
C LYS A 149 10.94 -0.36 20.59
N ARG A 150 10.17 -1.42 20.40
CA ARG A 150 9.25 -1.58 19.27
C ARG A 150 8.25 -0.43 19.17
N LYS A 151 8.11 0.16 17.98
CA LYS A 151 7.16 1.22 17.66
C LYS A 151 5.99 0.69 16.83
N SER A 152 5.08 -0.01 17.49
CA SER A 152 3.92 -0.64 16.84
C SER A 152 3.01 0.32 16.05
N GLY A 153 2.91 1.59 16.46
CA GLY A 153 2.19 2.62 15.71
C GLY A 153 2.82 2.91 14.35
N ASP A 154 4.15 3.09 14.32
CA ASP A 154 4.94 3.37 13.13
C ASP A 154 4.95 2.16 12.18
N GLU A 155 5.14 0.94 12.70
CA GLU A 155 5.03 -0.30 11.91
C GLU A 155 3.67 -0.41 11.22
N ARG A 156 2.60 -0.09 11.95
CA ARG A 156 1.23 -0.15 11.44
C ARG A 156 0.98 0.92 10.38
N LEU A 157 1.47 2.14 10.59
CA LEU A 157 1.35 3.21 9.61
C LEU A 157 2.13 2.86 8.34
N TYR A 158 3.38 2.41 8.45
CA TYR A 158 4.21 2.02 7.31
C TYR A 158 3.50 0.96 6.46
N LYS A 159 3.00 -0.09 7.12
CA LYS A 159 2.18 -1.13 6.47
C LYS A 159 0.99 -0.55 5.71
N ILE A 160 0.22 0.34 6.34
CA ILE A 160 -0.97 0.96 5.73
C ILE A 160 -0.56 1.80 4.52
N LEU A 161 0.45 2.66 4.66
CA LEU A 161 0.94 3.53 3.59
C LEU A 161 1.34 2.72 2.36
N ILE A 162 2.16 1.68 2.53
CA ILE A 162 2.63 0.87 1.41
C ILE A 162 1.48 0.09 0.76
N ALA A 163 0.63 -0.56 1.56
CA ALA A 163 -0.41 -1.43 1.04
C ALA A 163 -1.58 -0.68 0.39
N GLU A 164 -2.06 0.40 1.00
CA GLU A 164 -3.17 1.18 0.43
C GLU A 164 -2.70 2.00 -0.78
N SER A 165 -1.49 2.58 -0.74
CA SER A 165 -0.92 3.34 -1.87
C SER A 165 -0.68 2.46 -3.11
N SER A 166 -0.09 1.27 -2.93
CA SER A 166 0.09 0.32 -4.05
C SER A 166 -1.26 -0.14 -4.63
N TYR A 167 -2.25 -0.37 -3.77
CA TYR A 167 -3.59 -0.73 -4.25
C TYR A 167 -4.27 0.42 -5.00
N LEU A 168 -4.08 1.67 -4.56
CA LEU A 168 -4.57 2.84 -5.31
C LEU A 168 -3.88 2.97 -6.66
N ALA A 169 -2.55 2.84 -6.73
CA ALA A 169 -1.80 2.89 -7.98
C ALA A 169 -2.30 1.81 -8.97
N TRP A 170 -2.53 0.59 -8.49
CA TRP A 170 -3.16 -0.47 -9.28
C TRP A 170 -4.54 -0.09 -9.81
N LYS A 171 -5.43 0.41 -8.92
CA LYS A 171 -6.79 0.82 -9.31
C LYS A 171 -6.77 1.92 -10.37
N LEU A 172 -5.93 2.93 -10.17
CA LEU A 172 -5.80 4.03 -11.14
C LEU A 172 -5.33 3.49 -12.48
N ARG A 173 -4.30 2.65 -12.52
CA ARG A 173 -3.87 2.03 -13.79
C ARG A 173 -5.01 1.24 -14.44
N CYS A 174 -5.75 0.43 -13.67
CA CYS A 174 -6.87 -0.33 -14.22
C CYS A 174 -7.95 0.57 -14.83
N GLU A 175 -8.35 1.62 -14.12
CA GLU A 175 -9.32 2.60 -14.60
C GLU A 175 -8.81 3.32 -15.87
N ARG A 176 -7.55 3.76 -15.86
CA ARG A 176 -6.88 4.40 -17.00
C ARG A 176 -6.96 3.52 -18.25
N VAL A 177 -6.42 2.31 -18.16
CA VAL A 177 -6.25 1.40 -19.32
C VAL A 177 -7.58 0.80 -19.78
N ILE A 178 -8.51 0.51 -18.86
CA ILE A 178 -9.74 -0.25 -19.20
C ILE A 178 -10.93 0.67 -19.48
N GLN A 179 -11.04 1.81 -18.79
CA GLN A 179 -12.24 2.65 -18.82
C GLN A 179 -12.01 3.98 -19.55
N ASN A 180 -10.80 4.53 -19.48
CA ASN A 180 -10.53 5.90 -19.93
C ASN A 180 -9.70 5.97 -21.23
N ASN A 181 -9.72 4.91 -22.05
CA ASN A 181 -8.94 4.81 -23.29
C ASN A 181 -7.45 5.16 -23.08
N ASN A 182 -6.92 4.78 -21.92
CA ASN A 182 -5.56 5.05 -21.48
C ASN A 182 -5.17 6.54 -21.33
N THR A 183 -6.16 7.44 -21.18
CA THR A 183 -5.93 8.87 -20.93
C THR A 183 -5.29 9.09 -19.56
N PRO A 184 -4.12 9.75 -19.45
CA PRO A 184 -3.48 10.05 -18.17
C PRO A 184 -4.38 10.85 -17.22
N PHE A 185 -4.28 10.57 -15.92
CA PHE A 185 -4.91 11.41 -14.89
C PHE A 185 -4.14 12.72 -14.70
N THR A 186 -4.82 13.71 -14.14
CA THR A 186 -4.14 14.92 -13.63
C THR A 186 -3.51 14.65 -12.26
N GLU A 187 -2.45 15.38 -11.93
CA GLU A 187 -1.83 15.29 -10.60
C GLU A 187 -2.83 15.60 -9.48
N GLN A 188 -3.66 16.62 -9.67
CA GLN A 188 -4.67 17.04 -8.70
C GLN A 188 -5.69 15.93 -8.42
N GLU A 189 -6.10 15.19 -9.44
CA GLU A 189 -7.02 14.06 -9.28
C GLU A 189 -6.39 12.91 -8.49
N VAL A 190 -5.14 12.56 -8.82
CA VAL A 190 -4.38 11.52 -8.11
C VAL A 190 -4.20 11.91 -6.64
N GLU A 191 -3.82 13.16 -6.38
CA GLU A 191 -3.66 13.70 -5.02
C GLU A 191 -4.98 13.64 -4.23
N ASN A 192 -6.07 14.12 -4.82
CA ASN A 192 -7.38 14.11 -4.16
C ASN A 192 -7.84 12.69 -3.82
N ARG A 193 -7.64 11.73 -4.73
CA ARG A 193 -7.99 10.32 -4.51
C ARG A 193 -7.11 9.68 -3.43
N TRP A 194 -5.82 10.02 -3.37
CA TRP A 194 -4.92 9.53 -2.33
C TRP A 194 -5.27 10.11 -0.95
N ASN A 195 -5.49 11.42 -0.87
CA ASN A 195 -5.92 12.10 0.35
C ASN A 195 -7.26 11.54 0.85
N TYR A 196 -8.22 11.35 -0.05
CA TYR A 196 -9.50 10.75 0.30
C TYR A 196 -9.32 9.34 0.88
N MET A 197 -8.53 8.48 0.23
CA MET A 197 -8.25 7.12 0.70
C MET A 197 -7.60 7.12 2.09
N MET A 198 -6.60 7.97 2.33
CA MET A 198 -5.93 8.04 3.63
C MET A 198 -6.85 8.56 4.74
N ASN A 199 -7.71 9.52 4.43
CA ASN A 199 -8.72 10.03 5.35
C ASN A 199 -9.77 8.96 5.69
N GLU A 200 -10.31 8.26 4.69
CA GLU A 200 -11.23 7.15 4.92
C GLU A 200 -10.60 6.04 5.77
N ARG A 201 -9.30 5.80 5.58
CA ARG A 201 -8.54 4.84 6.37
C ARG A 201 -8.44 5.24 7.85
N LEU A 202 -8.18 6.52 8.13
CA LEU A 202 -8.21 7.07 9.48
C LEU A 202 -9.61 6.93 10.11
N GLN A 203 -10.66 7.27 9.37
CA GLN A 203 -12.04 7.14 9.86
C GLN A 203 -12.41 5.68 10.13
N LEU A 204 -12.00 4.76 9.27
CA LEU A 204 -12.17 3.32 9.50
C LEU A 204 -11.47 2.88 10.78
N ASP A 205 -10.22 3.29 10.99
CA ASP A 205 -9.48 2.94 12.20
C ASP A 205 -10.18 3.46 13.47
N ARG A 206 -10.70 4.70 13.45
CA ARG A 206 -11.51 5.27 14.54
C ARG A 206 -12.76 4.43 14.80
N ARG A 207 -13.55 4.12 13.76
CA ARG A 207 -14.76 3.27 13.87
C ARG A 207 -14.43 1.90 14.46
N MET A 208 -13.32 1.29 14.03
CA MET A 208 -12.87 -0.02 14.51
C MET A 208 -12.42 -0.02 15.98
N THR A 209 -12.40 1.12 16.66
CA THR A 209 -12.20 1.21 18.11
C THR A 209 -13.47 0.99 18.93
N SER A 210 -14.64 0.86 18.30
CA SER A 210 -15.88 0.55 19.01
C SER A 210 -15.85 -0.84 19.67
N LEU A 211 -16.49 -0.96 20.83
CA LEU A 211 -16.66 -2.24 21.56
C LEU A 211 -17.47 -3.26 20.74
N ASN A 212 -18.33 -2.81 19.84
CA ASN A 212 -19.18 -3.66 19.00
C ASN A 212 -18.39 -4.62 18.09
N PHE A 213 -17.10 -4.33 17.86
CA PHE A 213 -16.22 -5.20 17.06
C PHE A 213 -15.58 -6.33 17.88
N GLY A 214 -15.81 -6.41 19.19
CA GLY A 214 -15.32 -7.50 20.06
C GLY A 214 -13.83 -7.80 19.86
N LYS A 215 -13.50 -9.06 19.57
CA LYS A 215 -12.10 -9.50 19.31
C LYS A 215 -11.44 -8.86 18.08
N LYS A 216 -12.23 -8.27 17.17
CA LYS A 216 -11.72 -7.59 15.96
C LYS A 216 -11.43 -6.11 16.19
N ARG A 217 -11.79 -5.58 17.36
CA ARG A 217 -11.54 -4.20 17.77
C ARG A 217 -10.05 -3.85 17.64
N VAL A 218 -9.79 -2.61 17.24
CA VAL A 218 -8.46 -1.98 17.28
C VAL A 218 -8.37 -1.16 18.57
N SER A 219 -7.25 -1.27 19.29
CA SER A 219 -7.03 -0.50 20.51
C SER A 219 -6.98 1.00 20.17
N PRO A 220 -7.72 1.87 20.89
CA PRO A 220 -7.60 3.32 20.74
C PRO A 220 -6.16 3.83 20.88
N LYS A 221 -5.38 3.23 21.81
CA LYS A 221 -3.96 3.56 22.01
C LYS A 221 -3.12 3.27 20.76
N LEU A 222 -3.42 2.18 20.05
CA LEU A 222 -2.73 1.84 18.81
C LEU A 222 -3.12 2.80 17.68
N VAL A 223 -4.40 3.15 17.55
CA VAL A 223 -4.86 4.14 16.56
C VAL A 223 -4.19 5.50 16.82
N LYS A 224 -4.19 5.98 18.08
CA LYS A 224 -3.48 7.21 18.48
C LYS A 224 -2.00 7.13 18.10
N ALA A 225 -1.32 6.02 18.40
CA ALA A 225 0.09 5.85 18.04
C ALA A 225 0.33 5.82 16.52
N THR A 226 -0.54 5.17 15.74
CA THR A 226 -0.46 5.12 14.27
C THR A 226 -0.56 6.52 13.67
N TRP A 227 -1.52 7.33 14.10
CA TRP A 227 -1.83 8.62 13.46
C TRP A 227 -1.20 9.84 14.13
N LYS A 228 -0.52 9.67 15.28
CA LYS A 228 0.16 10.75 16.01
C LYS A 228 1.06 11.57 15.10
N GLY A 229 0.90 12.89 15.13
CA GLY A 229 1.66 13.91 14.41
C GLY A 229 1.23 14.10 12.96
N LEU A 230 0.08 13.57 12.54
CA LEU A 230 -0.37 13.57 11.14
C LEU A 230 -1.69 14.29 10.89
N LEU A 231 -2.39 14.69 11.95
CA LEU A 231 -3.74 15.25 11.86
C LEU A 231 -3.72 16.77 11.68
N ARG A 232 -4.76 17.29 11.03
CA ARG A 232 -5.03 18.72 10.94
C ARG A 232 -6.47 19.02 11.37
N PRO A 233 -6.72 19.85 12.40
CA PRO A 233 -5.71 20.54 13.22
C PRO A 233 -4.85 19.55 14.04
N PRO A 234 -3.67 19.98 14.53
CA PRO A 234 -2.82 19.16 15.38
C PRO A 234 -3.57 18.58 16.58
N GLU A 235 -3.10 17.47 17.12
CA GLU A 235 -3.83 16.71 18.16
C GLU A 235 -4.13 17.51 19.43
N ASP A 236 -3.32 18.52 19.76
CA ASP A 236 -3.51 19.37 20.93
C ASP A 236 -4.77 20.26 20.83
N PHE A 237 -5.34 20.40 19.63
CA PHE A 237 -6.60 21.10 19.38
C PHE A 237 -7.80 20.16 19.24
N LEU A 238 -7.59 18.85 19.40
CA LEU A 238 -8.64 17.84 19.31
C LEU A 238 -9.09 17.40 20.71
N PRO A 239 -10.35 16.95 20.87
CA PRO A 239 -10.79 16.33 22.11
C PRO A 239 -9.88 15.15 22.52
N ASP A 240 -9.68 14.94 23.81
CA ASP A 240 -8.84 13.83 24.32
C ASP A 240 -9.28 12.46 23.79
N ASP A 241 -10.58 12.32 23.55
CA ASP A 241 -11.27 11.14 23.06
C ASP A 241 -11.47 11.13 21.53
N TRP A 242 -10.76 11.98 20.76
CA TRP A 242 -10.94 12.11 19.30
C TRP A 242 -10.88 10.78 18.54
N VAL A 243 -10.14 9.80 19.08
CA VAL A 243 -10.01 8.45 18.51
C VAL A 243 -11.33 7.67 18.59
N THR A 244 -12.07 7.82 19.69
CA THR A 244 -13.28 7.05 20.00
C THR A 244 -14.56 7.84 19.74
N ASN A 245 -14.51 9.16 19.80
CA ASN A 245 -15.61 10.03 19.42
C ASN A 245 -15.83 9.95 17.90
N THR A 246 -17.05 9.72 17.45
CA THR A 246 -17.39 9.58 16.02
C THR A 246 -17.72 10.91 15.34
N GLY A 247 -17.48 12.05 15.99
CA GLY A 247 -17.61 13.37 15.38
C GLY A 247 -16.66 13.58 14.18
N VAL A 248 -17.01 14.56 13.33
CA VAL A 248 -16.24 14.96 12.13
C VAL A 248 -14.87 15.45 12.57
N LEU A 249 -13.82 14.73 12.17
CA LEU A 249 -12.43 15.11 12.39
C LEU A 249 -11.89 15.65 11.06
N VAL A 250 -11.32 16.85 11.11
CA VAL A 250 -10.63 17.44 9.95
C VAL A 250 -9.40 16.56 9.68
N GLY A 251 -9.21 16.19 8.42
CA GLY A 251 -8.42 15.03 8.01
C GLY A 251 -6.91 15.08 8.25
N ILE A 252 -6.19 14.22 7.53
CA ILE A 252 -4.74 14.15 7.48
C ILE A 252 -4.19 15.33 6.67
N GLU A 253 -3.05 15.88 7.09
CA GLU A 253 -2.39 16.99 6.41
C GLU A 253 -1.86 16.60 5.01
N SER A 254 -2.38 17.24 3.97
CA SER A 254 -1.86 17.19 2.59
C SER A 254 -1.02 18.44 2.30
N ASP A 255 0.30 18.30 2.20
CA ASP A 255 1.23 19.44 2.11
C ASP A 255 1.22 20.19 0.76
N LEU A 256 0.51 19.70 -0.27
CA LEU A 256 0.54 20.32 -1.60
C LEU A 256 -0.35 21.57 -1.76
N ARG A 257 -1.22 21.87 -0.80
CA ARG A 257 -2.02 23.13 -0.83
C ARG A 257 -1.20 24.40 -0.54
N ARG A 258 0.12 24.32 -0.31
CA ARG A 258 0.95 25.46 0.10
C ARG A 258 2.02 25.93 -0.90
N GLN A 259 2.13 25.37 -2.10
CA GLN A 259 3.18 25.78 -3.05
C GLN A 259 2.73 26.53 -4.32
N THR A 260 1.45 26.84 -4.49
CA THR A 260 0.97 27.69 -5.60
C THR A 260 0.15 28.87 -5.10
N GLY A 261 0.86 29.89 -4.62
CA GLY A 261 0.28 31.21 -4.37
C GLY A 261 1.39 32.26 -4.48
N PRO A 262 1.28 33.26 -5.35
CA PRO A 262 2.32 34.27 -5.50
C PRO A 262 2.47 35.03 -4.19
N ARG A 263 3.72 35.14 -3.71
CA ARG A 263 4.07 36.08 -2.63
C ARG A 263 3.95 37.48 -3.21
N GLY A 264 2.77 38.07 -3.05
CA GLY A 264 2.56 39.49 -3.29
C GLY A 264 3.34 40.33 -2.27
N ARG A 265 4.25 41.14 -2.77
CA ARG A 265 4.37 42.55 -2.40
C ARG A 265 4.16 43.37 -3.66
#